data_AF-A0A835V6V3-F1
#
_entry.id   AF-A0A835V6V3-F1
#
_cell.length_a   1.000
_cell.length_b   1.000
_cell.length_c   1.000
_cell.angle_alpha   90.00
_cell.angle_beta   90.00
_cell.angle_gamma   90.00
#
_symmetry.space_group_name_H-M   'P 1'
#
loop_
_entity.id
_entity.type
_entity.pdbx_description
1 polymer ?
#
loop_
_entity_poly.entity_id
_entity_poly.type
_entity_poly.pdbx_seq_one_letter_code
_entity_poly.pdbx_strand_id
1 'polypeptide(L)' 'MPRLHFGIANVEIALAQMLHSFDWELPPGTHAEDFDMDEVFGITMHRAQNLVLVARPLFAGEA' A
#
# COMPACT_ATOMS: atom_id res chain seq x y z
N MET A 1 -19.01 16.65 -2.45
CA MET A 1 -18.89 17.12 -1.05
C MET A 1 -17.45 17.52 -0.79
N PRO A 2 -17.13 18.75 -0.36
CA PRO A 2 -15.75 19.20 -0.19
C PRO A 2 -14.86 18.24 0.62
N ARG A 3 -15.39 17.70 1.72
CA ARG A 3 -14.70 16.69 2.56
C ARG A 3 -14.27 15.43 1.80
N LEU A 4 -15.06 14.98 0.83
CA LEU A 4 -14.73 13.79 0.02
C LEU A 4 -13.53 14.06 -0.89
N HIS A 5 -13.47 15.23 -1.53
CA HIS A 5 -12.37 15.58 -2.42
C HIS A 5 -11.04 15.70 -1.68
N PHE A 6 -11.03 16.27 -0.48
CA PHE A 6 -9.84 16.30 0.37
C PHE A 6 -9.39 14.89 0.76
N GLY A 7 -10.33 14.00 1.09
CA GLY A 7 -10.02 12.60 1.40
C GLY A 7 -9.35 11.88 0.23
N ILE A 8 -9.90 12.03 -0.98
CA ILE A 8 -9.35 11.43 -2.21
C ILE A 8 -7.94 11.99 -2.49
N ALA A 9 -7.78 13.31 -2.50
CA ALA A 9 -6.50 13.95 -2.77
C ALA A 9 -5.39 13.50 -1.80
N ASN A 10 -5.72 13.33 -0.52
CA ASN A 10 -4.75 12.83 0.47
C ASN A 10 -4.33 11.39 0.18
N VAL A 11 -5.28 10.51 -0.20
CA VAL A 11 -4.97 9.12 -0.57
C VAL A 11 -4.10 9.09 -1.83
N GLU A 12 -4.43 9.87 -2.86
CA GLU A 12 -3.66 9.95 -4.10
C GLU A 12 -2.22 10.40 -3.86
N ILE A 13 -2.03 11.49 -3.09
CA ILE A 13 -0.69 12.01 -2.79
C ILE A 13 0.12 10.99 -1.98
N ALA A 14 -0.45 10.39 -0.95
CA ALA A 14 0.23 9.40 -0.13
C ALA A 14 0.67 8.18 -0.96
N LEU A 15 -0.22 7.66 -1.81
CA LEU A 15 0.10 6.54 -2.71
C LEU A 15 1.16 6.92 -3.74
N ALA A 16 1.07 8.10 -4.35
CA ALA A 16 2.07 8.57 -5.31
C ALA A 16 3.47 8.66 -4.67
N GLN A 17 3.56 9.21 -3.45
CA GLN A 17 4.83 9.28 -2.72
C GLN A 17 5.39 7.89 -2.42
N MET A 18 4.55 6.95 -1.96
CA MET A 18 4.95 5.57 -1.68
C MET A 18 5.44 4.82 -2.92
N LEU A 19 4.70 4.91 -4.03
CA LEU A 19 5.06 4.24 -5.28
C LEU A 19 6.32 4.82 -5.92
N HIS A 20 6.57 6.12 -5.75
CA HIS A 20 7.70 6.79 -6.38
C HIS A 20 8.99 6.78 -5.55
N SER A 21 8.91 6.48 -4.26
CA SER A 21 10.07 6.49 -3.35
C SER A 21 10.70 5.11 -3.13
N PHE A 22 9.94 4.04 -3.35
CA PHE A 22 10.35 2.68 -3.03
C PHE A 22 10.15 1.72 -4.19
N ASP A 23 11.10 0.80 -4.35
CA ASP A 23 10.90 -0.45 -5.05
C ASP A 23 10.24 -1.42 -4.07
N TRP A 24 9.09 -1.97 -4.46
CA TRP A 24 8.26 -2.79 -3.60
C TRP A 24 8.49 -4.27 -3.93
N GLU A 25 8.94 -5.02 -2.94
CA GLU A 25 9.18 -6.45 -3.06
C GLU A 25 8.26 -7.25 -2.14
N LEU A 26 7.98 -8.50 -2.51
CA LEU A 26 7.32 -9.44 -1.61
C LEU A 26 8.32 -9.94 -0.55
N PRO A 27 7.87 -10.24 0.68
CA PRO A 27 8.71 -10.91 1.66
C PRO A 27 9.29 -12.22 1.09
N PRO A 28 10.50 -12.64 1.52
CA PRO A 28 11.11 -13.86 1.03
C PRO A 28 10.19 -15.08 1.23
N GLY A 29 9.97 -15.83 0.15
CA GLY A 29 9.11 -17.02 0.18
C GLY A 29 7.61 -16.74 0.14
N THR A 30 7.19 -15.49 -0.14
CA THR A 30 5.79 -15.13 -0.39
C THR A 30 5.54 -14.94 -1.89
N HIS A 31 4.48 -15.56 -2.40
CA HIS A 31 3.98 -15.40 -3.75
C HIS A 31 2.72 -14.52 -3.77
N ALA A 32 2.36 -13.99 -4.94
CA ALA A 32 1.16 -13.17 -5.08
C ALA A 32 -0.12 -13.95 -4.75
N GLU A 33 -0.14 -15.25 -5.03
CA GLU A 33 -1.25 -16.16 -4.74
C GLU A 33 -1.47 -16.41 -3.24
N ASP A 34 -0.45 -16.14 -2.40
CA ASP A 34 -0.52 -16.33 -0.95
C ASP A 34 -1.30 -15.19 -0.25
N PHE A 35 -1.59 -14.10 -0.96
CA PHE A 35 -2.34 -12.97 -0.39
C PHE A 35 -3.84 -13.26 -0.35
N ASP A 36 -4.35 -13.41 0.87
CA ASP A 36 -5.78 -13.36 1.12
C ASP A 36 -6.33 -11.94 0.86
N MET A 37 -7.23 -11.83 -0.11
CA MET A 37 -7.88 -10.59 -0.52
C MET A 37 -9.32 -10.49 0.01
N ASP A 38 -9.76 -11.42 0.84
CA ASP A 38 -11.07 -11.35 1.49
C ASP A 38 -11.15 -10.13 2.41
N GLU A 39 -12.37 -9.61 2.56
CA GLU A 39 -12.65 -8.40 3.33
C GLU A 39 -13.54 -8.71 4.53
N VAL A 40 -13.33 -7.97 5.62
CA VAL A 40 -14.17 -8.03 6.81
C VAL A 40 -15.21 -6.92 6.74
N PHE A 41 -16.47 -7.34 6.80
CA PHE A 41 -17.62 -6.43 6.84
C PHE A 41 -17.84 -5.91 8.27
N GLY A 42 -18.03 -4.58 8.40
CA GLY A 42 -18.23 -3.91 9.69
C GLY A 42 -18.55 -2.43 9.50
N ILE A 43 -18.25 -1.60 10.51
CA ILE A 43 -18.42 -0.13 10.41
C ILE A 43 -17.57 0.46 9.27
N THR A 44 -16.41 -0.16 9.00
CA THR A 44 -15.56 0.12 7.84
C THR A 44 -15.24 -1.19 7.14
N MET A 45 -15.03 -1.14 5.82
CA MET A 45 -14.64 -2.29 5.00
C MET A 45 -13.12 -2.27 4.83
N HIS A 46 -12.46 -3.37 5.18
CA HIS A 46 -11.01 -3.53 5.11
C HIS A 46 -10.67 -5.00 4.88
N ARG A 47 -9.45 -5.28 4.40
CA ARG A 47 -8.97 -6.64 4.19
C ARG A 47 -8.90 -7.42 5.49
N ALA A 48 -9.23 -8.71 5.42
CA ALA A 48 -9.15 -9.64 6.55
C ALA A 48 -7.71 -9.85 7.03
N GLN A 49 -6.75 -9.79 6.10
CA GLN A 49 -5.32 -9.87 6.39
C GLN A 49 -4.60 -8.61 5.88
N ASN A 50 -3.58 -8.18 6.61
CA ASN A 50 -2.76 -7.03 6.23
C ASN A 50 -1.94 -7.34 4.96
N LEU A 51 -1.77 -6.33 4.08
CA LEU A 51 -0.75 -6.40 3.03
C LEU A 51 0.62 -6.20 3.66
N VAL A 52 1.54 -7.14 3.45
CA VAL A 52 2.92 -7.01 3.91
C VAL A 52 3.84 -7.01 2.70
N LEU A 53 4.64 -5.95 2.58
CA LEU A 53 5.61 -5.73 1.51
C LEU A 53 6.92 -5.20 2.11
N VAL A 54 8.02 -5.41 1.41
CA VAL A 54 9.33 -4.82 1.74
C VAL A 54 9.50 -3.57 0.89
N ALA A 55 9.68 -2.42 1.56
CA ALA A 55 9.94 -1.14 0.90
C ALA A 55 11.45 -0.92 0.78
N ARG A 56 12.00 -1.02 -0.43
CA ARG A 56 13.42 -0.71 -0.70
C ARG A 56 13.55 0.70 -1.26
N PRO A 57 14.29 1.62 -0.65
CA PRO A 57 14.41 2.98 -1.18
C PRO A 57 15.05 2.98 -2.57
N LEU A 58 14.39 3.61 -3.55
CA LEU A 58 14.90 3.71 -4.92
C LEU A 58 16.19 4.53 -5.02
N PHE A 59 16.40 5.45 -4.08
CA PHE A 59 17.54 6.37 -4.07
C PHE A 59 18.61 6.02 -3.03
N ALA A 60 18.69 4.76 -2.60
CA ALA A 60 19.75 4.30 -1.72
C ALA A 60 21.04 3.98 -2.50
N GLY A 61 21.73 5.01 -2.99
CA GLY A 61 23.16 4.94 -3.34
C GLY A 61 23.57 5.35 -4.76
N GLU A 62 23.67 6.67 -5.01
CA GLU A 62 24.96 7.22 -5.46
C GLU A 62 25.67 7.74 -4.21
N ALA A 63 26.53 6.92 -3.61
CA ALA A 63 27.52 7.30 -2.60
C ALA A 63 28.69 6.32 -2.64
#